data_AF-A0A1I1M0E2-F1
#
_entry.id   AF-A0A1I1M0E2-F1
#
_cell.length_a   1.000
_cell.length_b   1.000
_cell.length_c   1.000
_cell.angle_alpha   90.00
_cell.angle_beta   90.00
_cell.angle_gamma   90.00
#
_symmetry.space_group_name_H-M   'P 1'
#
loop_
_entity.id
_entity.type
_entity.pdbx_description
1 polymer ?
#
loop_
_entity_poly.entity_id
_entity_poly.type
_entity_poly.pdbx_seq_one_letter_code
_entity_poly.pdbx_strand_id
1 'polypeptide(L)'
;MDWFVENKDEEGRLVGDVKYLKGWADDRSFKMPSGLALTILATNAKNKIVLNERDDITLRDILKEIKKALNVKFECIVPAIPYDDLFADFDEDRKNKFLSALDDFIIDADKAIRETNQLRASRLWRKHLGDRFPLGEDNEENHAASSAAIGV
;
A
#
# COMPACT_ATOMS: atom_id res chain seq x y z
N MET A 1 -19.41 7.39 -13.48
CA MET A 1 -18.35 6.43 -13.09
C MET A 1 -16.98 7.12 -13.16
N ASP A 2 -16.96 8.45 -12.96
CA ASP A 2 -15.91 9.31 -13.51
C ASP A 2 -14.82 9.65 -12.49
N TRP A 3 -15.14 9.63 -11.20
CA TRP A 3 -14.18 9.93 -10.12
C TRP A 3 -12.92 9.04 -10.13
N PHE A 4 -13.06 7.72 -10.31
CA PHE A 4 -11.88 6.84 -10.32
C PHE A 4 -11.03 7.03 -11.59
N VAL A 5 -11.68 7.35 -12.71
CA VAL A 5 -11.00 7.61 -13.99
C VAL A 5 -10.24 8.94 -13.94
N GLU A 6 -10.72 9.91 -13.17
CA GLU A 6 -10.03 11.19 -12.95
C GLU A 6 -8.82 11.07 -12.01
N ASN A 7 -8.80 10.05 -11.13
CA ASN A 7 -7.74 9.88 -10.14
C ASN A 7 -6.74 8.74 -10.49
N LYS A 8 -7.01 7.96 -11.54
CA LYS A 8 -6.04 7.02 -12.09
C LYS A 8 -4.84 7.82 -12.63
N ASP A 9 -3.63 7.37 -12.33
CA ASP A 9 -2.46 7.89 -13.06
C ASP A 9 -2.45 7.27 -14.46
N GLU A 10 -1.89 8.03 -15.40
CA GLU A 10 -1.76 7.60 -16.80
C GLU A 10 -0.92 6.33 -16.94
N GLU A 11 -0.04 6.06 -15.97
CA GLU A 11 0.88 4.91 -15.96
C GLU A 11 0.30 3.65 -15.30
N GLY A 12 -0.90 3.72 -14.71
CA GLY A 12 -1.58 2.58 -14.10
C GLY A 12 -1.00 2.08 -12.76
N ARG A 13 -0.08 2.81 -12.12
CA ARG A 13 0.55 2.50 -10.83
C ARG A 13 -0.47 2.39 -9.70
N LEU A 14 -1.44 3.32 -9.61
CA LEU A 14 -2.55 3.23 -8.64
C LEU A 14 -3.35 1.94 -8.80
N VAL A 15 -3.54 1.48 -10.03
CA VAL A 15 -4.26 0.22 -10.29
C VAL A 15 -3.44 -0.97 -9.79
N GLY A 16 -2.11 -0.91 -9.92
CA GLY A 16 -1.17 -1.87 -9.31
C GLY A 16 -1.28 -1.89 -7.79
N ASP A 17 -1.14 -0.73 -7.14
CA ASP A 17 -1.22 -0.59 -5.68
C ASP A 17 -2.56 -1.08 -5.12
N VAL A 18 -3.67 -0.72 -5.78
CA VAL A 18 -5.01 -1.19 -5.41
C VAL A 18 -5.13 -2.71 -5.54
N LYS A 19 -4.49 -3.34 -6.54
CA LYS A 19 -4.46 -4.80 -6.67
C LYS A 19 -3.67 -5.43 -5.52
N TYR A 20 -2.52 -4.87 -5.14
CA TYR A 20 -1.75 -5.34 -4.00
C TYR A 20 -2.53 -5.24 -2.69
N LEU A 21 -3.21 -4.11 -2.46
CA LEU A 21 -4.04 -3.91 -1.26
C LEU A 21 -5.22 -4.89 -1.21
N LYS A 22 -5.87 -5.17 -2.34
CA LYS A 22 -6.95 -6.17 -2.42
C LYS A 22 -6.41 -7.58 -2.16
N GLY A 23 -5.28 -7.94 -2.77
CA GLY A 23 -4.63 -9.23 -2.51
C GLY A 23 -4.23 -9.40 -1.04
N TRP A 24 -3.67 -8.35 -0.42
CA TRP A 24 -3.37 -8.33 1.01
C TRP A 24 -4.63 -8.54 1.86
N ALA A 25 -5.73 -7.87 1.52
CA ALA A 25 -6.98 -8.01 2.26
C ALA A 25 -7.61 -9.41 2.14
N ASP A 26 -7.50 -10.03 0.96
CA ASP A 26 -8.01 -11.39 0.70
C ASP A 26 -7.22 -12.47 1.46
N ASP A 27 -5.95 -12.22 1.79
CA ASP A 27 -5.07 -13.17 2.51
C ASP A 27 -5.29 -13.14 4.04
N ARG A 28 -6.04 -12.17 4.58
CA ARG A 28 -6.26 -12.06 6.03
C ARG A 28 -7.38 -12.97 6.52
N SER A 29 -7.15 -13.58 7.68
CA SER A 29 -8.13 -14.45 8.36
C SER A 29 -9.29 -13.71 9.05
N PHE A 30 -9.27 -12.37 9.06
CA PHE A 30 -10.32 -11.54 9.65
C PHE A 30 -10.93 -10.59 8.62
N LYS A 31 -12.11 -10.04 8.95
CA LYS A 31 -12.88 -9.21 8.03
C LYS A 31 -12.20 -7.85 7.76
N MET A 32 -11.47 -7.78 6.65
CA MET A 32 -10.82 -6.56 6.15
C MET A 32 -11.83 -5.53 5.60
N PRO A 33 -11.40 -4.28 5.36
CA PRO A 33 -12.14 -3.34 4.53
C PRO A 33 -12.49 -3.93 3.16
N SER A 34 -13.63 -3.53 2.61
CA SER A 34 -14.03 -3.99 1.28
C SER A 34 -13.05 -3.51 0.21
N GLY A 35 -12.98 -4.21 -0.92
CA GLY A 35 -12.16 -3.78 -2.05
C GLY A 35 -12.48 -2.36 -2.53
N LEU A 36 -13.74 -1.91 -2.38
CA LEU A 36 -14.15 -0.53 -2.65
C LEU A 36 -13.52 0.45 -1.64
N ALA A 37 -13.61 0.15 -0.34
CA ALA A 37 -13.00 0.97 0.71
C ALA A 37 -11.49 1.10 0.51
N LEU A 38 -10.79 0.00 0.22
CA LEU A 38 -9.35 0.02 -0.07
C LEU A 38 -9.02 0.85 -1.31
N THR A 39 -9.86 0.79 -2.34
CA THR A 39 -9.69 1.61 -3.56
C THR A 39 -9.82 3.10 -3.22
N ILE A 40 -10.82 3.48 -2.43
CA ILE A 40 -11.04 4.86 -2.00
C ILE A 40 -9.87 5.36 -1.15
N LEU A 41 -9.47 4.58 -0.14
CA LEU A 41 -8.36 4.92 0.75
C LEU A 41 -7.05 5.09 -0.02
N ALA A 42 -6.72 4.17 -0.93
CA ALA A 42 -5.52 4.26 -1.74
C ALA A 42 -5.52 5.48 -2.66
N THR A 43 -6.66 5.78 -3.28
CA THR A 43 -6.81 6.95 -4.15
C THR A 43 -6.64 8.26 -3.37
N ASN A 44 -7.28 8.36 -2.20
CA ASN A 44 -7.16 9.54 -1.33
C ASN A 44 -5.74 9.72 -0.78
N ALA A 45 -5.06 8.62 -0.47
CA ALA A 45 -3.66 8.64 -0.01
C ALA A 45 -2.71 9.06 -1.14
N LYS A 46 -2.89 8.51 -2.34
CA LYS A 46 -2.09 8.86 -3.51
C LYS A 46 -2.11 10.36 -3.81
N ASN A 47 -3.28 11.00 -3.70
CA ASN A 47 -3.44 12.44 -3.92
C ASN A 47 -2.68 13.32 -2.91
N LYS A 48 -2.08 12.74 -1.87
CA LYS A 48 -1.34 13.45 -0.81
C LYS A 48 0.15 13.10 -0.78
N ILE A 49 0.63 12.23 -1.66
CA ILE A 49 2.02 11.81 -1.74
C ILE A 49 2.62 12.17 -3.10
N VAL A 50 3.95 12.21 -3.15
CA VAL A 50 4.70 12.31 -4.41
C VAL A 50 4.99 10.88 -4.87
N LEU A 51 4.58 10.54 -6.10
CA LEU A 51 4.85 9.24 -6.68
C LEU A 51 6.36 9.04 -6.83
N ASN A 52 6.85 7.88 -6.40
CA ASN A 52 8.24 7.50 -6.56
C ASN A 52 8.40 6.65 -7.82
N GLU A 53 9.57 6.71 -8.46
CA GLU A 53 9.92 5.81 -9.57
C GLU A 53 9.90 4.34 -9.15
N ARG A 54 10.18 4.08 -7.86
CA ARG A 54 10.09 2.76 -7.26
C ARG A 54 8.68 2.50 -6.71
N ASP A 55 8.02 1.47 -7.24
CA ASP A 55 6.66 1.08 -6.83
C ASP A 55 6.60 0.62 -5.36
N ASP A 56 7.65 -0.04 -4.84
CA ASP A 56 7.68 -0.51 -3.44
C ASP A 56 7.70 0.66 -2.43
N ILE A 57 8.40 1.73 -2.77
CA ILE A 57 8.40 2.99 -2.00
C ILE A 57 7.03 3.65 -2.07
N THR A 58 6.43 3.71 -3.25
CA THR A 58 5.09 4.30 -3.45
C THR A 58 4.03 3.55 -2.65
N LEU A 59 4.02 2.21 -2.70
CA LEU A 59 3.10 1.38 -1.93
C LEU A 59 3.22 1.64 -0.43
N ARG A 60 4.45 1.72 0.10
CA ARG A 60 4.69 2.07 1.51
C ARG A 60 4.12 3.44 1.86
N ASP A 61 4.32 4.43 1.01
CA ASP A 61 3.83 5.80 1.27
C ASP A 61 2.30 5.88 1.24
N ILE A 62 1.66 5.12 0.33
CA ILE A 62 0.20 4.95 0.34
C ILE A 62 -0.24 4.34 1.68
N LEU A 63 0.37 3.24 2.14
CA LEU A 63 0.02 2.62 3.42
C LEU A 63 0.16 3.59 4.59
N LYS A 64 1.25 4.37 4.63
CA LYS A 64 1.50 5.38 5.68
C LYS A 64 0.47 6.49 5.67
N GLU A 65 0.10 7.01 4.50
CA GLU A 65 -0.88 8.09 4.40
C GLU A 65 -2.31 7.59 4.70
N ILE A 66 -2.64 6.34 4.34
CA ILE A 66 -3.88 5.68 4.80
C ILE A 66 -3.91 5.62 6.33
N LYS A 67 -2.85 5.12 6.96
CA LYS A 67 -2.77 5.01 8.43
C LYS A 67 -2.93 6.38 9.09
N LYS A 68 -2.26 7.40 8.56
CA LYS A 68 -2.34 8.77 9.06
C LYS A 68 -3.77 9.31 8.96
N ALA A 69 -4.45 9.13 7.83
CA ALA A 69 -5.83 9.56 7.66
C ALA A 69 -6.76 8.88 8.67
N LEU A 70 -6.64 7.55 8.83
CA LEU A 70 -7.47 6.76 9.74
C LEU A 70 -7.21 7.04 11.23
N ASN A 71 -5.98 7.45 11.58
CA ASN A 71 -5.65 7.90 12.93
C ASN A 71 -6.24 9.26 13.27
N VAL A 72 -6.44 10.14 12.28
CA VAL A 72 -7.16 11.41 12.47
C VAL A 72 -8.65 11.12 12.63
N LYS A 73 -9.22 10.34 11.71
CA LYS A 73 -10.62 9.92 11.76
C LYS A 73 -10.78 8.58 11.05
N PHE A 74 -11.30 7.59 11.77
CA PHE A 74 -11.52 6.26 11.22
C PHE A 74 -12.82 6.24 10.41
N GLU A 75 -12.74 6.65 9.15
CA GLU A 75 -13.87 6.70 8.22
C GLU A 75 -13.42 6.38 6.79
N CYS A 76 -14.36 5.94 5.96
CA CYS A 76 -14.14 5.75 4.53
C CYS A 76 -15.37 6.23 3.75
N ILE A 77 -15.38 7.52 3.41
CA ILE A 77 -16.48 8.17 2.71
C ILE A 77 -16.45 7.85 1.22
N VAL A 78 -17.57 7.34 0.69
CA VAL A 78 -17.73 7.15 -0.75
C VAL A 78 -17.76 8.52 -1.44
N PRO A 79 -16.94 8.76 -2.48
CA PRO A 79 -16.88 10.04 -3.19
C PRO A 79 -18.06 10.28 -4.14
N ALA A 80 -19.20 9.62 -3.90
CA ALA A 80 -20.42 9.71 -4.67
C ALA A 80 -21.61 9.87 -3.73
N ILE A 81 -22.59 10.69 -4.12
CA ILE A 81 -23.85 10.89 -3.38
C ILE A 81 -24.50 9.52 -3.15
N PRO A 82 -24.90 9.18 -1.90
CA PRO A 82 -25.14 10.06 -0.76
C PRO A 82 -23.96 10.28 0.22
N TYR A 83 -22.72 9.95 -0.16
CA TYR A 83 -21.52 10.04 0.68
C TYR A 83 -21.53 9.10 1.88
N ASP A 84 -21.94 7.85 1.65
CA ASP A 84 -21.96 6.82 2.69
C ASP A 84 -20.57 6.59 3.29
N ASP A 85 -20.51 6.40 4.61
CA ASP A 85 -19.31 5.94 5.29
C ASP A 85 -19.28 4.40 5.33
N LEU A 86 -18.35 3.81 4.59
CA LEU A 86 -18.16 2.36 4.53
C LEU A 86 -17.68 1.76 5.87
N PHE A 87 -17.19 2.60 6.79
CA PHE A 87 -16.70 2.19 8.10
C PHE A 87 -17.67 2.49 9.25
N ALA A 88 -18.87 3.02 8.97
CA ALA A 88 -19.85 3.36 10.01
C ALA A 88 -20.20 2.18 10.94
N ASP A 89 -20.28 0.96 10.38
CA ASP A 89 -20.61 -0.27 11.11
C ASP A 89 -19.37 -1.06 11.59
N PHE A 90 -18.17 -0.46 11.58
CA PHE A 90 -16.99 -1.13 12.13
C PHE A 90 -17.04 -1.13 13.66
N ASP A 91 -17.08 -2.33 14.23
CA ASP A 91 -16.81 -2.50 15.66
C ASP A 91 -15.34 -2.19 15.99
N GLU A 92 -15.09 -1.93 17.27
CA GLU A 92 -13.77 -1.55 17.77
C GLU A 92 -12.72 -2.66 17.57
N ASP A 93 -13.11 -3.93 17.68
CA ASP A 93 -12.23 -5.07 17.45
C ASP A 93 -11.76 -5.15 15.99
N ARG A 94 -12.67 -4.95 15.03
CA ARG A 94 -12.40 -4.96 13.60
C ARG A 94 -11.54 -3.76 13.21
N LYS A 95 -11.84 -2.59 13.76
CA LYS A 95 -11.00 -1.39 13.62
C LYS A 95 -9.59 -1.65 14.10
N ASN A 96 -9.42 -2.15 15.32
CA ASN A 96 -8.10 -2.40 15.92
C ASN A 96 -7.33 -3.47 15.14
N LYS A 97 -7.98 -4.56 14.74
CA LYS A 97 -7.35 -5.60 13.90
C LYS A 97 -6.85 -5.04 12.57
N PHE A 98 -7.65 -4.19 11.91
CA PHE A 98 -7.26 -3.57 10.66
C PHE A 98 -6.08 -2.60 10.85
N LEU A 99 -6.14 -1.72 11.86
CA LEU A 99 -5.05 -0.76 12.13
C LEU A 99 -3.76 -1.46 12.56
N SER A 100 -3.82 -2.52 13.36
CA SER A 100 -2.65 -3.34 13.70
C SER A 100 -2.06 -4.04 12.48
N ALA A 101 -2.91 -4.63 11.62
CA ALA A 101 -2.43 -5.24 10.38
C ALA A 101 -1.76 -4.21 9.44
N LEU A 102 -2.34 -3.01 9.35
CA LEU A 102 -1.77 -1.92 8.58
C LEU A 102 -0.42 -1.47 9.15
N ASP A 103 -0.28 -1.41 10.49
CA ASP A 103 0.99 -1.10 11.13
C ASP A 103 2.06 -2.15 10.87
N ASP A 104 1.71 -3.43 11.03
CA ASP A 104 2.61 -4.56 10.71
C ASP A 104 3.10 -4.50 9.27
N PHE A 105 2.20 -4.16 8.33
CA PHE A 105 2.55 -4.04 6.92
C PHE A 105 3.52 -2.86 6.69
N ILE A 106 3.25 -1.70 7.29
CA ILE A 106 4.16 -0.54 7.19
C ILE A 106 5.54 -0.85 7.78
N ILE A 107 5.60 -1.52 8.93
CA ILE A 107 6.86 -1.90 9.59
C ILE A 107 7.69 -2.81 8.68
N ASP A 108 7.07 -3.85 8.12
CA ASP A 108 7.78 -4.78 7.24
C ASP A 108 8.14 -4.15 5.89
N ALA A 109 7.30 -3.24 5.36
CA ALA A 109 7.62 -2.45 4.17
C ALA A 109 8.83 -1.52 4.40
N ASP A 110 8.88 -0.82 5.53
CA ASP A 110 10.03 0.02 5.90
C ASP A 110 11.32 -0.78 6.06
N LYS A 111 11.24 -2.01 6.58
CA LYS A 111 12.39 -2.92 6.64
C LYS A 111 12.79 -3.41 5.25
N ALA A 112 11.83 -3.82 4.42
CA ALA A 112 12.10 -4.37 3.11
C ALA A 112 12.80 -3.37 2.18
N ILE A 113 12.41 -2.09 2.25
CA ILE A 113 13.03 -1.02 1.45
C ILE A 113 14.47 -0.72 1.88
N ARG A 114 14.84 -1.00 3.14
CA ARG A 114 16.19 -0.81 3.69
C ARG A 114 17.06 -2.06 3.62
N GLU A 115 16.47 -3.20 3.32
CA GLU A 115 17.16 -4.48 3.22
C GLU A 115 17.93 -4.53 1.90
N THR A 116 19.20 -4.92 1.96
CA THR A 116 20.09 -4.98 0.80
C THR A 116 19.96 -6.32 0.08
N ASN A 117 19.55 -7.39 0.78
CA ASN A 117 19.39 -8.70 0.15
C ASN A 117 17.98 -8.85 -0.46
N GLN A 118 17.90 -9.07 -1.78
CA GLN A 118 16.62 -9.12 -2.50
C GLN A 118 15.71 -10.27 -2.01
N LEU A 119 16.29 -11.43 -1.69
CA LEU A 119 15.54 -12.56 -1.13
C LEU A 119 14.96 -12.22 0.25
N ARG A 120 15.70 -11.54 1.13
CA ARG A 120 15.20 -11.10 2.44
C ARG A 120 14.13 -10.03 2.30
N ALA A 121 14.34 -9.04 1.43
CA ALA A 121 13.38 -7.98 1.18
C ALA A 121 12.06 -8.55 0.63
N SER A 122 12.12 -9.41 -0.38
CA SER A 122 10.94 -10.05 -0.96
C SER A 122 10.18 -10.94 0.02
N ARG A 123 10.85 -11.60 0.97
CA ARG A 123 10.18 -12.37 2.05
C ARG A 123 9.33 -11.48 2.96
N LEU A 124 9.79 -10.26 3.26
CA LEU A 124 9.02 -9.29 4.05
C LEU A 124 7.75 -8.87 3.31
N TRP A 125 7.84 -8.64 2.00
CA TRP A 125 6.68 -8.36 1.16
C TRP A 125 5.72 -9.55 1.05
N ARG A 126 6.23 -10.78 0.82
CA ARG A 126 5.42 -12.00 0.72
C ARG A 126 4.62 -12.31 1.98
N LYS A 127 5.07 -11.89 3.17
CA LYS A 127 4.32 -12.04 4.42
C LYS A 127 2.95 -11.33 4.38
N HIS A 128 2.82 -10.26 3.58
CA HIS A 128 1.59 -9.49 3.45
C HIS A 128 0.92 -9.68 2.09
N LEU A 129 1.69 -9.84 1.03
CA LEU A 129 1.19 -9.95 -0.34
C LEU A 129 0.95 -11.41 -0.79
N GLY A 130 1.25 -12.36 0.09
CA GLY A 130 1.08 -13.79 -0.12
C GLY A 130 2.10 -14.41 -1.06
N ASP A 131 1.94 -15.72 -1.28
CA ASP A 131 2.90 -16.53 -2.04
C ASP A 131 2.99 -16.17 -3.53
N ARG A 132 2.03 -15.41 -4.06
CA ARG A 132 2.08 -14.97 -5.47
C ARG A 132 3.09 -13.85 -5.71
N PHE A 133 3.47 -13.12 -4.65
CA PHE A 133 4.51 -12.10 -4.78
C PHE A 133 5.87 -12.78 -4.99
N PRO A 134 6.70 -12.34 -5.96
CA PRO A 134 7.91 -13.03 -6.36
C PRO A 134 8.97 -13.02 -5.24
N LEU A 135 9.83 -14.05 -5.25
CA LEU A 135 11.08 -14.01 -4.48
C LEU A 135 12.17 -13.33 -5.31
N GLY A 136 12.95 -12.51 -4.64
CA GLY A 136 14.20 -11.98 -5.18
C GLY A 136 15.32 -13.00 -5.15
N GLU A 137 16.43 -12.68 -5.79
CA GLU A 137 17.63 -13.50 -5.78
C GLU A 137 18.32 -13.47 -4.40
N ASP A 138 19.04 -14.54 -4.04
CA ASP A 138 19.85 -14.55 -2.82
C ASP A 138 21.19 -13.84 -3.07
N ASN A 139 21.09 -12.55 -3.36
CA ASN A 139 22.23 -11.65 -3.56
C ASN A 139 22.03 -10.37 -2.76
N GLU A 140 23.14 -9.79 -2.30
CA GLU A 140 23.12 -8.48 -1.67
C GLU A 140 23.28 -7.44 -2.77
N GLU A 141 22.31 -6.56 -2.92
CA GLU A 141 22.44 -5.36 -3.72
C GLU A 141 23.48 -4.46 -3.06
N ASN A 142 24.65 -4.40 -3.68
CA ASN A 142 25.59 -3.34 -3.37
C ASN A 142 24.93 -2.02 -3.79
N HIS A 143 24.50 -1.22 -2.83
CA HIS A 143 24.31 0.22 -3.00
C HIS A 143 25.68 0.92 -3.22
N ALA A 144 26.53 0.38 -4.09
CA ALA A 144 27.64 1.13 -4.66
C ALA A 144 27.02 2.13 -5.62
N ALA A 145 27.13 3.40 -5.25
CA ALA A 145 26.67 4.55 -6.01
C ALA A 145 26.83 4.34 -7.52
N SER A 146 25.71 4.33 -8.25
CA SER A 146 25.71 4.57 -9.69
C SER A 146 26.04 6.05 -9.91
N SER A 147 27.32 6.39 -9.73
CA SER A 147 27.94 7.64 -10.15
C SER A 147 29.19 7.27 -10.93
N ALA A 148 28.99 6.71 -12.12
CA ALA A 148 30.03 6.65 -13.13
C ALA A 148 29.40 6.80 -14.52
N ALA A 149 29.95 7.77 -15.27
CA ALA A 149 29.83 7.98 -16.71
C ALA A 149 28.67 8.82 -17.27
N ILE A 150 28.71 10.13 -17.00
CA ILE A 150 28.56 11.18 -18.03
C ILE A 150 29.65 12.22 -17.66
N GLY A 151 30.83 12.29 -18.25
CA GLY A 151 31.13 12.41 -19.67
C GLY A 151 31.46 13.88 -19.98
N VAL A 152 32.72 14.29 -19.77
CA VAL A 152 33.46 15.34 -20.53
C VAL A 152 34.95 15.04 -20.44
#